data_AF-A0AAD8LDK9-F1
#
_entry.id   AF-A0AAD8LDK9-F1
#
_cell.length_a   1.000
_cell.length_b   1.000
_cell.length_c   1.000
_cell.angle_alpha   90.00
_cell.angle_beta   90.00
_cell.angle_gamma   90.00
#
_symmetry.space_group_name_H-M   'P 1'
#
loop_
_entity.id
_entity.type
_entity.pdbx_description
1 polymer ?
#
loop_
_entity_poly.entity_id
_entity_poly.type
_entity_poly.pdbx_seq_one_letter_code
_entity_poly.pdbx_strand_id
1 'polypeptide(L)'
;MNGEHLHGYNTEEVKLIALLVKHHRKKFPQSDHDSLREFTDETKHKFRVLCIIIRLSAILKQYQSLSIQSIKLSHSHEGFKLVFRDSSADSVESIQADINVELRKELERFEEIVDQKLSVVVLSSLSGS
;
A
#
# COMPACT_ATOMS: atom_id res chain seq x y z
N MET A 1 -33.74 0.15 -13.67
CA MET A 1 -32.63 0.27 -12.71
C MET A 1 -31.34 0.14 -13.49
N ASN A 2 -30.77 1.27 -13.94
CA ASN A 2 -29.52 1.28 -14.71
C ASN A 2 -28.39 1.57 -13.72
N GLY A 3 -27.98 0.55 -12.97
CA GLY A 3 -26.93 0.66 -11.96
C GLY A 3 -25.55 0.57 -12.60
N GLU A 4 -24.80 1.67 -12.54
CA GLU A 4 -23.35 1.70 -12.32
C GLU A 4 -22.47 0.74 -13.15
N HIS A 5 -22.62 0.71 -14.47
CA HIS A 5 -21.55 0.15 -15.31
C HIS A 5 -20.39 1.14 -15.39
N LEU A 6 -19.24 0.78 -14.83
CA LEU A 6 -17.98 1.50 -15.03
C LEU A 6 -17.60 1.41 -16.51
N HIS A 7 -17.98 2.42 -17.30
CA HIS A 7 -17.81 2.42 -18.74
C HIS A 7 -16.32 2.26 -19.12
N GLY A 8 -16.05 1.31 -20.02
CA GLY A 8 -14.69 0.98 -20.47
C GLY A 8 -14.01 -0.15 -19.68
N TYR A 9 -14.64 -0.67 -18.62
CA TYR A 9 -14.15 -1.83 -17.89
C TYR A 9 -14.98 -3.07 -18.17
N ASN A 10 -14.32 -4.21 -18.30
CA ASN A 10 -14.98 -5.51 -18.38
C ASN A 10 -15.40 -6.01 -16.98
N THR A 11 -16.19 -7.08 -16.93
CA THR A 11 -16.72 -7.64 -15.68
C THR A 11 -15.63 -8.07 -14.70
N GLU A 12 -14.52 -8.62 -15.20
CA GLU A 12 -13.39 -9.06 -14.38
C GLU A 12 -12.68 -7.87 -13.72
N GLU A 13 -12.42 -6.81 -14.49
CA GLU A 13 -11.81 -5.57 -14.00
C GLU A 13 -12.68 -4.87 -12.97
N VAL A 14 -13.99 -4.77 -13.21
CA VAL A 14 -14.95 -4.22 -12.25
C VAL A 14 -14.92 -5.02 -10.95
N LYS A 15 -14.85 -6.36 -11.03
CA LYS A 15 -14.75 -7.23 -9.85
C LYS A 15 -13.44 -7.00 -9.10
N LEU A 16 -12.30 -6.88 -9.78
CA LEU A 16 -11.01 -6.58 -9.16
C LEU A 16 -11.01 -5.22 -8.45
N ILE A 17 -11.54 -4.18 -9.07
CA ILE A 17 -11.69 -2.85 -8.47
C ILE A 17 -12.55 -2.92 -7.21
N ALA A 18 -13.72 -3.58 -7.29
CA ALA A 18 -14.60 -3.74 -6.15
C ALA A 18 -13.92 -4.49 -4.99
N LEU A 19 -13.13 -5.51 -5.29
CA LEU A 19 -12.36 -6.25 -4.29
C LEU A 19 -11.23 -5.40 -3.68
N LEU A 20 -10.51 -4.61 -4.47
CA LEU A 20 -9.47 -3.72 -3.96
C LEU A 20 -10.06 -2.70 -2.98
N VAL A 21 -11.19 -2.08 -3.33
CA VAL A 21 -11.92 -1.13 -2.46
C VAL A 21 -12.53 -1.81 -1.23
N LYS A 22 -12.84 -3.11 -1.30
CA LYS A 22 -13.31 -3.86 -0.13
C LYS A 22 -12.17 -4.18 0.82
N HIS A 23 -11.02 -4.57 0.30
CA HIS A 23 -9.92 -5.18 1.06
C HIS A 23 -8.81 -4.19 1.48
N HIS A 24 -8.80 -2.95 0.97
CA HIS A 24 -7.83 -1.94 1.42
C HIS A 24 -8.03 -1.47 2.87
N ARG A 25 -9.21 -1.70 3.47
CA ARG A 25 -9.49 -1.35 4.89
C ARG A 25 -9.98 -2.51 5.74
N LYS A 26 -10.37 -3.63 5.14
CA LYS A 26 -10.87 -4.82 5.85
C LYS A 26 -9.78 -5.88 6.01
N LYS A 27 -10.17 -7.10 6.42
CA LYS A 27 -9.30 -8.26 6.48
C LYS A 27 -8.61 -8.47 5.13
N PHE A 28 -7.30 -8.73 5.18
CA PHE A 28 -6.52 -9.00 4.00
C PHE A 28 -6.99 -10.30 3.30
N PRO A 29 -7.12 -10.29 1.97
CA PRO A 29 -7.63 -11.44 1.22
C PRO A 29 -6.58 -12.56 1.15
N GLN A 30 -6.98 -13.75 1.57
CA GLN A 30 -6.19 -14.97 1.39
C GLN A 30 -6.26 -15.44 -0.07
N SER A 31 -5.25 -16.17 -0.54
CA SER A 31 -5.20 -16.65 -1.94
C SER A 31 -6.32 -17.63 -2.29
N ASP A 32 -6.83 -18.35 -1.30
CA ASP A 32 -7.92 -19.33 -1.41
C ASP A 32 -9.31 -18.74 -1.13
N HIS A 33 -9.40 -17.43 -0.90
CA HIS A 33 -10.67 -16.78 -0.57
C HIS A 33 -11.69 -16.94 -1.71
N ASP A 34 -12.95 -17.28 -1.37
CA ASP A 34 -14.00 -17.59 -2.36
C ASP A 34 -14.18 -16.51 -3.43
N SER A 35 -14.07 -15.24 -3.04
CA SER A 35 -14.19 -14.10 -3.97
C SER A 35 -13.09 -14.04 -5.03
N LEU A 36 -11.99 -14.77 -4.84
CA LEU A 36 -10.86 -14.85 -5.76
C LEU A 36 -10.83 -16.15 -6.58
N ARG A 37 -11.74 -17.11 -6.32
CA ARG A 37 -11.70 -18.46 -6.88
C ARG A 37 -11.73 -18.49 -8.42
N GLU A 38 -12.39 -17.51 -9.04
CA GLU A 38 -12.54 -17.40 -10.49
C GLU A 38 -11.31 -16.83 -11.21
N PHE A 39 -10.36 -16.22 -10.48
CA PHE A 39 -9.17 -15.65 -11.09
C PHE A 39 -8.05 -16.68 -11.23
N THR A 40 -7.16 -16.46 -12.20
CA THR A 40 -5.90 -17.22 -12.29
C THR A 40 -5.00 -16.90 -11.10
N ASP A 41 -4.07 -17.80 -10.78
CA ASP A 41 -3.15 -17.59 -9.66
C ASP A 41 -2.24 -16.37 -9.87
N GLU A 42 -1.90 -16.07 -11.13
CA GLU A 42 -1.19 -14.84 -11.50
C GLU A 42 -2.02 -13.59 -11.17
N THR A 43 -3.30 -13.56 -11.56
CA THR A 43 -4.20 -12.43 -11.26
C THR A 43 -4.42 -12.29 -9.75
N LYS A 44 -4.57 -13.41 -9.01
CA LYS A 44 -4.67 -13.39 -7.54
C LYS A 44 -3.41 -12.80 -6.91
N HIS A 45 -2.23 -13.19 -7.38
CA HIS A 45 -0.96 -12.66 -6.89
C HIS A 45 -0.86 -11.15 -7.15
N LYS A 46 -1.08 -10.70 -8.40
CA LYS A 46 -1.10 -9.28 -8.77
C LYS A 46 -2.10 -8.47 -7.93
N PHE A 47 -3.30 -9.00 -7.74
CA PHE A 47 -4.32 -8.39 -6.88
C PHE A 47 -3.85 -8.23 -5.43
N ARG A 48 -3.23 -9.27 -4.85
CA ARG A 48 -2.71 -9.21 -3.47
C ARG A 48 -1.58 -8.18 -3.35
N VAL A 49 -0.66 -8.11 -4.31
CA VAL A 49 0.39 -7.08 -4.38
C VAL A 49 -0.23 -5.67 -4.43
N LEU A 50 -1.19 -5.44 -5.33
CA LEU A 50 -1.91 -4.16 -5.42
C LEU A 50 -2.63 -3.81 -4.12
N CYS A 51 -3.24 -4.79 -3.46
CA CYS A 51 -3.92 -4.58 -2.18
C CYS A 51 -2.94 -4.09 -1.11
N ILE A 52 -1.73 -4.66 -1.03
CA ILE A 52 -0.68 -4.20 -0.08
C ILE A 52 -0.23 -2.77 -0.42
N ILE A 53 0.01 -2.47 -1.71
CA ILE A 53 0.44 -1.14 -2.16
C ILE A 53 -0.59 -0.07 -1.73
N ILE A 54 -1.88 -0.32 -1.93
CA ILE A 54 -2.94 0.62 -1.56
C ILE A 54 -3.03 0.77 -0.03
N ARG A 55 -2.89 -0.33 0.73
CA ARG A 55 -2.91 -0.32 2.20
C ARG A 55 -1.74 0.47 2.78
N LEU A 56 -0.52 0.20 2.32
CA LEU A 56 0.67 0.97 2.69
C LEU A 56 0.49 2.45 2.34
N SER A 57 -0.01 2.75 1.15
CA SER A 57 -0.29 4.14 0.74
C SER A 57 -1.30 4.84 1.66
N ALA A 58 -2.33 4.13 2.12
CA ALA A 58 -3.32 4.67 3.06
C ALA A 58 -2.72 4.96 4.44
N ILE A 59 -1.89 4.05 4.98
CA ILE A 59 -1.19 4.22 6.26
C ILE A 59 -0.19 5.38 6.16
N LEU A 60 0.61 5.43 5.09
CA LEU A 60 1.60 6.47 4.86
C LEU A 60 0.93 7.84 4.64
N LYS A 61 -0.26 7.90 4.04
CA LYS A 61 -1.04 9.13 3.95
C LYS A 61 -1.55 9.59 5.32
N GLN A 62 -1.85 8.69 6.25
CA GLN A 62 -2.19 9.06 7.63
C GLN A 62 -0.98 9.55 8.42
N TYR A 63 0.20 8.97 8.15
CA TYR A 63 1.48 9.47 8.66
C TYR A 63 1.75 10.90 8.20
N GLN A 64 1.33 11.23 6.98
CA GLN A 64 1.69 12.46 6.27
C GLN A 64 0.46 13.35 6.15
N SER A 65 0.16 14.14 7.18
CA SER A 65 -0.81 15.23 7.05
C SER A 65 -0.24 16.34 6.14
N LEU A 66 -0.33 16.10 4.83
CA LEU A 66 -0.43 17.06 3.73
C LEU A 66 0.81 17.79 3.16
N SER A 67 2.07 17.45 3.46
CA SER A 67 3.23 18.12 2.81
C SER A 67 4.30 17.20 2.18
N ILE A 68 3.86 16.23 1.37
CA ILE A 68 4.79 15.36 0.64
C ILE A 68 5.51 16.16 -0.44
N GLN A 69 6.80 16.44 -0.24
CA GLN A 69 7.64 17.01 -1.30
C GLN A 69 8.06 15.96 -2.33
N SER A 70 8.41 14.75 -1.87
CA SER A 70 8.81 13.66 -2.75
C SER A 70 8.68 12.28 -2.11
N ILE A 71 8.32 11.30 -2.94
CA ILE A 71 8.37 9.87 -2.65
C ILE A 71 9.31 9.26 -3.68
N LYS A 72 10.26 8.44 -3.23
CA LYS A 72 11.13 7.67 -4.13
C LYS A 72 11.10 6.20 -3.73
N LEU A 73 10.78 5.35 -4.70
CA LEU A 73 10.96 3.92 -4.60
C LEU A 73 12.26 3.55 -5.31
N SER A 74 13.06 2.72 -4.66
CA SER A 74 14.29 2.14 -5.23
C SER A 74 14.31 0.65 -4.94
N HIS A 75 15.04 -0.10 -5.76
CA HIS A 75 15.20 -1.53 -5.65
C HIS A 75 16.68 -1.88 -5.68
N SER A 76 17.08 -2.87 -4.88
CA SER A 76 18.44 -3.37 -4.79
C SER A 76 18.43 -4.84 -4.40
N HIS A 77 19.60 -5.45 -4.26
CA HIS A 77 19.74 -6.83 -3.76
C HIS A 77 19.21 -7.01 -2.32
N GLU A 78 19.13 -5.93 -1.53
CA GLU A 78 18.55 -5.94 -0.17
C GLU A 78 17.02 -5.82 -0.17
N GLY A 79 16.40 -5.65 -1.35
CA GLY A 79 14.97 -5.47 -1.55
C GLY A 79 14.59 -4.05 -1.92
N PHE A 80 13.34 -3.70 -1.64
CA PHE A 80 12.76 -2.40 -1.93
C PHE A 80 13.02 -1.41 -0.80
N LYS A 81 13.25 -0.15 -1.19
CA LYS A 81 13.39 0.97 -0.26
C LYS A 81 12.54 2.13 -0.72
N LEU A 82 11.61 2.52 0.15
CA LEU A 82 10.69 3.63 -0.05
C LEU A 82 11.11 4.79 0.85
N VAL A 83 11.54 5.88 0.21
CA VAL A 83 12.07 7.07 0.88
C VAL A 83 11.09 8.21 0.71
N PHE A 84 10.74 8.85 1.82
CA PHE A 84 9.88 10.02 1.88
C PHE A 84 10.68 11.23 2.35
N ARG A 85 10.42 12.41 1.78
CA ARG A 85 10.87 13.68 2.35
C ARG A 85 9.69 14.39 2.98
N ASP A 86 9.81 14.64 4.28
CA ASP A 86 8.90 15.50 5.01
C ASP A 86 9.45 16.92 5.01
N SER A 87 8.57 17.89 4.76
CA SER A 87 8.90 19.32 4.76
C SER A 87 8.51 20.04 6.03
N SER A 88 7.85 19.33 6.96
CA SER A 88 7.62 19.85 8.30
C SER A 88 8.93 19.79 9.10
N ALA A 89 9.48 20.96 9.40
CA ALA A 89 10.74 21.08 10.13
C ALA A 89 10.65 20.64 11.60
N ASP A 90 9.44 20.44 12.15
CA ASP A 90 9.23 20.41 13.61
C ASP A 90 8.37 19.25 14.14
N SER A 91 8.03 18.22 13.35
CA SER A 91 7.20 17.11 13.85
C SER A 91 7.77 15.73 13.54
N VAL A 92 9.00 15.46 13.98
CA VAL A 92 9.55 14.09 14.00
C VAL A 92 9.03 13.28 15.21
N GLU A 93 8.35 13.92 16.16
CA GLU A 93 7.90 13.29 17.40
C GLU A 93 6.37 13.14 17.46
N SER A 94 5.84 12.18 16.70
CA SER A 94 5.18 11.01 17.28
C SER A 94 4.55 10.26 16.13
N ILE A 95 5.19 9.18 15.71
CA ILE A 95 4.44 8.15 15.02
C ILE A 95 3.50 7.61 16.09
N GLN A 96 2.20 7.89 15.98
CA GLN A 96 1.23 7.30 16.87
C GLN A 96 1.49 5.79 16.89
N ALA A 97 1.69 5.21 18.08
CA ALA A 97 2.16 3.83 18.22
C ALA A 97 1.32 2.84 17.38
N ASP A 98 0.02 3.12 17.25
CA ASP A 98 -0.93 2.38 16.42
C ASP A 98 -0.55 2.38 14.92
N ILE A 99 -0.19 3.53 14.35
CA ILE A 99 0.24 3.66 12.94
C ILE A 99 1.52 2.84 12.70
N ASN A 100 2.45 2.86 13.65
CA ASN A 100 3.67 2.05 13.58
C ASN A 100 3.38 0.55 13.58
N VAL A 101 2.42 0.11 14.40
CA VAL A 101 2.00 -1.29 14.47
C VAL A 101 1.32 -1.72 13.17
N GLU A 102 0.44 -0.88 12.61
CA GLU A 102 -0.21 -1.15 11.33
C GLU A 102 0.79 -1.20 10.17
N LEU A 103 1.72 -0.24 10.12
CA LEU A 103 2.77 -0.21 9.09
C LEU A 103 3.61 -1.48 9.13
N ARG A 104 4.08 -1.89 10.32
CA ARG A 104 4.89 -3.11 10.47
C ARG A 104 4.16 -4.35 9.95
N LYS A 105 2.88 -4.50 10.29
CA LYS A 105 2.04 -5.62 9.82
C LYS A 105 1.92 -5.66 8.30
N GLU A 106 1.80 -4.50 7.64
CA GLU A 106 1.74 -4.47 6.17
C GLU A 106 3.12 -4.70 5.52
N LEU A 107 4.23 -4.33 6.17
CA LEU A 107 5.58 -4.64 5.69
C LEU A 107 5.90 -6.14 5.78
N GLU A 108 5.55 -6.79 6.89
CA GLU A 108 5.67 -8.25 7.05
C GLU A 108 4.87 -8.97 5.97
N ARG A 109 3.63 -8.52 5.73
CA ARG A 109 2.78 -9.08 4.68
C ARG A 109 3.33 -8.82 3.26
N PHE A 110 3.95 -7.67 3.03
CA PHE A 110 4.63 -7.40 1.76
C PHE A 110 5.71 -8.44 1.51
N GLU A 111 6.55 -8.72 2.50
CA GLU A 111 7.62 -9.72 2.39
C GLU A 111 7.06 -11.12 2.11
N GLU A 112 5.99 -11.53 2.80
CA GLU A 112 5.32 -12.82 2.56
C GLU A 112 4.77 -12.98 1.13
N ILE A 113 4.33 -11.90 0.49
CA ILE A 113 3.63 -11.95 -0.80
C ILE A 113 4.57 -11.69 -1.96
N VAL A 114 5.51 -10.76 -1.81
CA VAL A 114 6.45 -10.33 -2.86
C VAL A 114 7.77 -11.10 -2.77
N ASP A 115 7.99 -11.84 -1.68
CA ASP A 115 9.23 -12.56 -1.39
C ASP A 115 10.47 -11.65 -1.39
N GLN A 116 10.26 -10.39 -1.01
CA GLN A 116 11.30 -9.36 -0.89
C GLN A 116 10.96 -8.38 0.22
N LYS A 117 11.99 -7.87 0.89
CA LYS A 117 11.82 -6.87 1.93
C LYS A 117 11.42 -5.52 1.35
N LEU A 118 10.62 -4.77 2.11
CA LEU A 118 10.36 -3.36 1.89
C LEU A 118 10.75 -2.57 3.13
N SER A 119 11.67 -1.64 2.98
CA SER A 119 12.05 -0.68 4.03
C SER A 119 11.42 0.69 3.76
N VAL A 120 10.98 1.35 4.82
CA VAL A 120 10.40 2.70 4.79
C VAL A 120 11.32 3.64 5.55
N VAL A 121 11.76 4.71 4.89
CA VAL A 121 12.65 5.73 5.49
C VAL A 121 12.03 7.11 5.31
N VAL A 122 11.91 7.85 6.41
CA VAL A 122 11.46 9.24 6.41
C VAL A 122 12.68 10.14 6.60
N LEU A 123 12.90 11.07 5.68
CA LEU A 123 13.96 12.09 5.74
C LEU A 123 13.33 13.44 6.07
N SER A 124 13.86 14.12 7.08
CA SER A 124 13.58 15.53 7.33
C SER A 124 14.28 16.38 6.27
N SER A 125 13.65 17.47 5.81
CA SER A 125 14.38 18.48 5.05
C SER A 125 15.50 19.06 5.92
N LEU A 126 16.76 18.81 5.55
CA LEU A 126 17.90 19.53 6.11
C LEU A 126 17.66 21.03 5.90
N SER A 127 17.56 21.78 7.00
CA SER A 127 17.73 23.23 7.00
C SER A 127 19.15 23.51 6.51
N GLY A 128 19.28 23.82 5.21
CA GLY A 128 20.54 24.23 4.61
C GLY A 128 21.04 25.51 5.29
N SER A 129 22.25 25.41 5.85
CA SER A 129 23.06 26.50 6.38
C SER A 129 23.60 27.39 5.27
#